data_AF-A0A0K0XA86-F1
#
_entry.id   AF-A0A0K0XA86-F1
#
_cell.length_a   1.000
_cell.length_b   1.000
_cell.length_c   1.000
_cell.angle_alpha   90.00
_cell.angle_beta   90.00
_cell.angle_gamma   90.00
#
_symmetry.space_group_name_H-M   'P 1'
#
loop_
_entity.id
_entity.type
_entity.pdbx_description
1 polymer ?
#
loop_
_entity_poly.entity_id
_entity_poly.type
_entity_poly.pdbx_seq_one_letter_code
_entity_poly.pdbx_strand_id
1 'polypeptide(L)'
;MVTTPAVDLGELLADVNHATKLLQRSATVPGDVARVIDGLGAALDATHVQQEADPYLTAALWKAAYRAEKALRHENPAQRRREVRIALEQFRQALRDIAEDRPYSADAPVSEILTNTVETLSVPQKDVADLLGVSVRQLQRWLSGGGSEPSADDAGRIRVVGQIVNQLRHTFTGPGVLAWFRREHPALGRPPIELLEDPLRYPEVLRLARSARAMAA
;
A
#
# COMPACT_ATOMS: atom_id res chain seq x y z
N MET A 1 24.42 -23.30 0.58
CA MET A 1 23.33 -22.35 0.25
C MET A 1 23.51 -21.15 1.15
N VAL A 2 23.89 -20.01 0.60
CA VAL A 2 24.01 -18.76 1.36
C VAL A 2 22.63 -18.12 1.33
N THR A 3 21.93 -18.16 2.46
CA THR A 3 20.70 -17.42 2.68
C THR A 3 21.09 -15.95 2.80
N THR A 4 20.97 -15.19 1.72
CA THR A 4 21.07 -13.72 1.79
C THR A 4 19.98 -13.26 2.76
N PRO A 5 20.31 -12.48 3.81
CA PRO A 5 19.29 -12.02 4.75
C PRO A 5 18.25 -11.22 3.98
N ALA A 6 16.97 -11.56 4.20
CA ALA A 6 15.86 -10.78 3.67
C ALA A 6 16.02 -9.35 4.19
N VAL A 7 16.20 -8.40 3.28
CA VAL A 7 16.20 -6.98 3.64
C VAL A 7 14.77 -6.63 4.04
N ASP A 8 14.56 -5.88 5.12
CA ASP A 8 13.22 -5.39 5.45
C ASP A 8 12.89 -4.14 4.64
N LEU A 9 11.63 -4.03 4.16
CA LEU A 9 11.17 -2.87 3.40
C LEU A 9 11.26 -1.57 4.24
N GLY A 10 11.11 -1.68 5.56
CA GLY A 10 11.29 -0.56 6.48
C GLY A 10 12.72 -0.03 6.50
N GLU A 11 13.71 -0.94 6.52
CA GLU A 11 15.13 -0.59 6.46
C GLU A 11 15.49 0.06 5.12
N LEU A 12 15.05 -0.53 4.00
CA LEU A 12 15.27 0.05 2.67
C LEU A 12 14.65 1.46 2.56
N LEU A 13 13.45 1.66 3.13
CA LEU A 13 12.80 2.97 3.13
C LEU A 13 13.57 3.97 3.99
N ALA A 14 14.13 3.55 5.13
CA ALA A 14 14.97 4.39 5.97
C ALA A 14 16.24 4.86 5.23
N ASP A 15 16.90 3.95 4.52
CA ASP A 15 18.10 4.25 3.72
C ASP A 15 17.81 5.23 2.60
N VAL A 16 16.71 5.02 1.85
CA VAL A 16 16.28 5.93 0.78
C VAL A 16 15.91 7.31 1.35
N ASN A 17 15.23 7.36 2.49
CA ASN A 17 14.93 8.62 3.18
C ASN A 17 16.20 9.37 3.58
N HIS A 18 17.21 8.66 4.08
CA HIS A 18 18.50 9.24 4.42
C HIS A 18 19.21 9.79 3.17
N ALA A 19 19.31 9.00 2.09
CA ALA A 19 19.92 9.42 0.83
C ALA A 19 19.21 10.65 0.23
N THR A 20 17.89 10.72 0.32
CA THR A 20 17.08 11.84 -0.16
C THR A 20 17.39 13.12 0.63
N LYS A 21 17.47 13.03 1.96
CA LYS A 21 17.86 14.17 2.83
C LYS A 21 19.27 14.65 2.55
N LEU A 22 20.21 13.72 2.32
CA LEU A 22 21.59 14.05 1.98
C LEU A 22 21.64 14.81 0.65
N LEU A 23 20.99 14.28 -0.39
CA LEU A 23 20.94 14.91 -1.72
C LEU A 23 20.31 16.32 -1.71
N GLN A 24 19.28 16.54 -0.89
CA GLN A 24 18.65 17.86 -0.73
C GLN A 24 19.64 18.93 -0.27
N ARG A 25 20.60 18.55 0.59
CA ARG A 25 21.60 19.46 1.18
C ARG A 25 22.88 19.60 0.34
N SER A 26 23.04 18.80 -0.70
CA SER A 26 24.24 18.77 -1.53
C SER A 26 24.05 19.52 -2.85
N ALA A 27 25.13 20.14 -3.34
CA ALA A 27 25.15 20.82 -4.65
C ALA A 27 25.27 19.84 -5.84
N THR A 28 25.82 18.65 -5.61
CA THR A 28 25.98 17.55 -6.57
C THR A 28 25.45 16.25 -5.96
N VAL A 29 25.48 15.14 -6.71
CA VAL A 29 25.13 13.81 -6.17
C VAL A 29 26.28 13.28 -5.31
N PRO A 30 26.09 13.08 -4.00
CA PRO A 30 27.11 12.51 -3.13
C PRO A 30 27.39 11.04 -3.46
N GLY A 31 28.62 10.57 -3.22
CA GLY A 31 29.00 9.17 -3.44
C GLY A 31 28.12 8.19 -2.65
N ASP A 32 27.69 8.56 -1.44
CA ASP A 32 26.81 7.75 -0.61
C ASP A 32 25.43 7.56 -1.25
N VAL A 33 24.90 8.60 -1.91
CA VAL A 33 23.64 8.52 -2.65
C VAL A 33 23.79 7.62 -3.87
N ALA A 34 24.93 7.69 -4.57
CA ALA A 34 25.22 6.79 -5.69
C ALA A 34 25.29 5.33 -5.25
N ARG A 35 25.96 5.04 -4.12
CA ARG A 35 26.03 3.67 -3.55
C ARG A 35 24.66 3.10 -3.19
N VAL A 36 23.77 3.92 -2.63
CA VAL A 36 22.39 3.50 -2.35
C VAL A 36 21.66 3.14 -3.65
N ILE A 37 21.77 3.98 -4.68
CA ILE A 37 21.14 3.74 -5.99
C ILE A 37 21.65 2.44 -6.63
N ASP A 38 22.97 2.24 -6.64
CA ASP A 38 23.60 1.03 -7.21
C ASP A 38 23.16 -0.25 -6.48
N GLY A 39 22.76 -0.14 -5.20
CA GLY A 39 22.27 -1.26 -4.40
C GLY A 39 20.77 -1.55 -4.53
N LEU A 40 19.97 -0.66 -5.15
CA LEU A 40 18.51 -0.79 -5.16
C LEU A 40 18.04 -2.08 -5.83
N GLY A 41 18.59 -2.44 -6.99
CA GLY A 41 18.19 -3.67 -7.69
C GLY A 41 18.36 -4.92 -6.84
N ALA A 42 19.53 -5.07 -6.21
CA ALA A 42 19.82 -6.20 -5.33
C ALA A 42 18.92 -6.20 -4.07
N ALA A 43 18.64 -5.01 -3.51
CA ALA A 43 17.76 -4.88 -2.36
C ALA A 43 16.31 -5.28 -2.71
N LEU A 44 15.81 -4.89 -3.90
CA LEU A 44 14.47 -5.26 -4.39
C LEU A 44 14.33 -6.77 -4.62
N ASP A 45 15.36 -7.40 -5.17
CA ASP A 45 15.37 -8.86 -5.35
C ASP A 45 15.36 -9.58 -3.99
N ALA A 46 16.12 -9.08 -3.01
CA ALA A 46 16.18 -9.66 -1.67
C ALA A 46 14.91 -9.46 -0.82
N THR A 47 14.09 -8.45 -1.13
CA THR A 47 12.83 -8.17 -0.42
C THR A 47 11.64 -8.98 -0.95
N HIS A 48 11.78 -9.72 -2.05
CA HIS A 48 10.68 -10.46 -2.71
C HIS A 48 9.43 -9.62 -3.01
N VAL A 49 9.57 -8.30 -3.21
CA VAL A 49 8.46 -7.34 -3.41
C VAL A 49 7.49 -7.77 -4.52
N GLN A 50 8.01 -8.44 -5.55
CA GLN A 50 7.24 -8.92 -6.69
C GLN A 50 6.17 -9.96 -6.34
N GLN A 51 6.33 -10.68 -5.22
CA GLN A 51 5.39 -11.75 -4.81
C GLN A 51 4.30 -11.23 -3.89
N GLU A 52 4.56 -10.17 -3.12
CA GLU A 52 3.68 -9.71 -2.04
C GLU A 52 2.91 -8.41 -2.36
N ALA A 53 3.39 -7.61 -3.31
CA ALA A 53 2.89 -6.25 -3.55
C ALA A 53 2.01 -6.10 -4.80
N ASP A 54 1.25 -5.00 -4.86
CA ASP A 54 0.49 -4.62 -6.06
C ASP A 54 1.41 -4.57 -7.30
N PRO A 55 1.08 -5.26 -8.42
CA PRO A 55 1.89 -5.25 -9.64
C PRO A 55 2.19 -3.85 -10.18
N TYR A 56 1.26 -2.90 -10.01
CA TYR A 56 1.46 -1.52 -10.44
C TYR A 56 2.51 -0.79 -9.59
N LEU A 57 2.43 -0.95 -8.26
CA LEU A 57 3.40 -0.36 -7.33
C LEU A 57 4.79 -0.98 -7.52
N THR A 58 4.86 -2.29 -7.73
CA THR A 58 6.09 -3.01 -8.07
C THR A 58 6.70 -2.47 -9.36
N ALA A 59 5.90 -2.31 -10.42
CA ALA A 59 6.39 -1.75 -11.69
C ALA A 59 6.86 -0.30 -11.54
N ALA A 60 6.16 0.52 -10.74
CA ALA A 60 6.56 1.89 -10.44
C ALA A 60 7.90 1.94 -9.70
N LEU A 61 8.10 1.05 -8.73
CA LEU A 61 9.32 0.92 -7.94
C LEU A 61 10.53 0.56 -8.82
N TRP A 62 10.42 -0.50 -9.62
CA TRP A 62 11.48 -0.92 -10.56
C TRP A 62 11.79 0.16 -11.61
N LYS A 63 10.76 0.82 -12.14
CA LYS A 63 10.92 1.94 -13.08
C LYS A 63 11.67 3.11 -12.44
N ALA A 64 11.40 3.42 -11.18
CA ALA A 64 12.09 4.49 -10.45
C ALA A 64 13.56 4.13 -10.15
N ALA A 65 13.84 2.89 -9.75
CA ALA A 65 15.21 2.39 -9.55
C ALA A 65 16.03 2.51 -10.84
N TYR A 66 15.50 2.00 -11.96
CA TYR A 66 16.14 2.10 -13.26
C TYR A 66 16.40 3.56 -13.69
N ARG A 67 15.44 4.46 -13.41
CA ARG A 67 15.61 5.90 -13.68
C ARG A 67 16.74 6.50 -12.83
N ALA A 68 16.85 6.12 -11.56
CA ALA A 68 17.90 6.62 -10.68
C ALA A 68 19.29 6.19 -11.17
N GLU A 69 19.47 4.91 -11.52
CA GLU A 69 20.72 4.42 -12.11
C GLU A 69 21.06 5.13 -13.42
N LYS A 70 20.08 5.30 -14.31
CA LYS A 70 20.29 6.03 -15.57
C LYS A 70 20.67 7.48 -15.30
N ALA A 71 20.05 8.12 -14.31
CA ALA A 71 20.32 9.51 -13.97
C ALA A 71 21.77 9.72 -13.51
N LEU A 72 22.39 8.75 -12.82
CA LEU A 72 23.80 8.82 -12.41
C LEU A 72 24.77 8.97 -13.58
N ARG A 73 24.39 8.51 -14.79
CA ARG A 73 25.24 8.53 -15.99
C ARG A 73 25.26 9.88 -16.72
N HIS A 74 24.46 10.86 -16.30
CA HIS A 74 24.47 12.19 -16.93
C HIS A 74 25.80 12.91 -16.70
N GLU A 75 26.43 13.43 -17.76
CA GLU A 75 27.70 14.15 -17.68
C GLU A 75 27.55 15.48 -16.92
N ASN A 76 26.47 16.22 -17.15
CA ASN A 76 26.19 17.48 -16.48
C ASN A 76 25.82 17.24 -14.99
N PRO A 77 26.60 17.77 -14.01
CA PRO A 77 26.35 17.52 -12.58
C PRO A 77 25.02 18.05 -12.07
N ALA A 78 24.55 19.20 -12.58
CA ALA A 78 23.28 19.80 -12.17
C ALA A 78 22.09 18.99 -12.70
N GLN A 79 22.16 18.54 -13.95
CA GLN A 79 21.16 17.64 -14.54
C GLN A 79 21.15 16.29 -13.82
N ARG A 80 22.32 15.68 -13.60
CA ARG A 80 22.48 14.43 -12.83
C ARG A 80 21.77 14.53 -11.48
N ARG A 81 22.07 15.58 -10.71
CA ARG A 81 21.45 15.82 -9.40
C ARG A 81 19.93 15.95 -9.50
N ARG A 82 19.43 16.74 -10.46
CA ARG A 82 18.00 16.97 -10.63
C ARG A 82 17.25 15.67 -10.93
N GLU A 83 17.75 14.89 -11.88
CA GLU A 83 17.12 13.65 -12.31
C GLU A 83 17.21 12.56 -11.22
N VAL A 84 18.35 12.44 -10.53
CA VAL A 84 18.49 11.55 -9.37
C VAL A 84 17.49 11.91 -8.27
N ARG A 85 17.30 13.20 -7.97
CA ARG A 85 16.34 13.64 -6.96
C ARG A 85 14.91 13.24 -7.31
N ILE A 86 14.52 13.41 -8.59
CA ILE A 86 13.19 13.03 -9.06
C ILE A 86 13.00 11.52 -8.97
N ALA A 87 13.97 10.73 -9.43
CA ALA A 87 13.88 9.29 -9.43
C ALA A 87 13.87 8.69 -8.02
N LEU A 88 14.71 9.19 -7.10
CA LEU A 88 14.71 8.75 -5.71
C LEU A 88 13.41 9.11 -4.99
N GLU A 89 12.82 10.28 -5.27
CA GLU A 89 11.53 10.64 -4.68
C GLU A 89 10.40 9.73 -5.19
N GLN A 90 10.42 9.39 -6.49
CA GLN A 90 9.49 8.41 -7.07
C GLN A 90 9.67 7.02 -6.44
N PHE A 91 10.91 6.59 -6.23
CA PHE A 91 11.23 5.32 -5.59
C PHE A 91 10.74 5.29 -4.14
N ARG A 92 11.05 6.35 -3.37
CA ARG A 92 10.65 6.53 -1.98
C ARG A 92 9.13 6.48 -1.83
N GLN A 93 8.39 7.13 -2.73
CA GLN A 93 6.94 7.13 -2.71
C GLN A 93 6.37 5.73 -3.01
N ALA A 94 6.85 5.07 -4.07
CA ALA A 94 6.40 3.72 -4.39
C ALA A 94 6.71 2.72 -3.27
N LEU A 95 7.90 2.80 -2.65
CA LEU A 95 8.29 1.94 -1.55
C LEU A 95 7.43 2.18 -0.30
N ARG A 96 7.13 3.45 0.00
CA ARG A 96 6.21 3.82 1.07
C ARG A 96 4.82 3.25 0.83
N ASP A 97 4.30 3.38 -0.39
CA ASP A 97 2.97 2.88 -0.75
C ASP A 97 2.88 1.36 -0.57
N ILE A 98 3.94 0.62 -0.92
CA ILE A 98 4.00 -0.83 -0.70
C ILE A 98 4.06 -1.18 0.79
N ALA A 99 4.88 -0.47 1.56
CA ALA A 99 4.98 -0.68 3.00
C ALA A 99 3.65 -0.40 3.71
N GLU A 100 2.92 0.62 3.27
CA GLU A 100 1.58 0.97 3.79
C GLU A 100 0.49 -0.05 3.39
N ASP A 101 0.66 -0.78 2.28
CA ASP A 101 -0.26 -1.84 1.84
C ASP A 101 -0.01 -3.19 2.56
N ARG A 102 1.18 -3.41 3.15
CA ARG A 102 1.58 -4.67 3.81
C ARG A 102 0.58 -5.19 4.85
N PRO A 103 0.01 -4.36 5.76
CA PRO A 103 -0.95 -4.84 6.76
C PRO A 103 -2.29 -5.32 6.18
N TYR A 104 -2.49 -5.16 4.86
CA TYR A 104 -3.67 -5.56 4.10
C TYR A 104 -3.34 -6.57 2.98
N SER A 105 -2.15 -7.18 3.03
CA SER A 105 -1.71 -8.16 2.05
C SER A 105 -2.52 -9.46 2.12
N ALA A 106 -2.35 -10.32 1.10
CA ALA A 106 -3.00 -11.63 1.07
C ALA A 106 -2.54 -12.54 2.22
N ASP A 107 -1.30 -12.38 2.69
CA ASP A 107 -0.69 -13.22 3.72
C ASP A 107 -0.87 -12.66 5.14
N ALA A 108 -1.31 -11.41 5.28
CA ALA A 108 -1.57 -10.82 6.59
C ALA A 108 -2.68 -11.58 7.33
N PRO A 109 -2.56 -11.79 8.66
CA PRO A 109 -3.62 -12.40 9.46
C PRO A 109 -4.94 -11.64 9.33
N VAL A 110 -6.05 -12.35 9.11
CA VAL A 110 -7.38 -11.74 8.93
C VAL A 110 -7.80 -10.89 10.13
N SER A 111 -7.44 -11.33 11.33
CA SER A 111 -7.67 -10.59 12.58
C SER A 111 -6.92 -9.25 12.60
N GLU A 112 -5.69 -9.20 12.11
CA GLU A 112 -4.90 -7.98 12.02
C GLU A 112 -5.50 -7.02 10.98
N ILE A 113 -5.89 -7.52 9.81
CA ILE A 113 -6.59 -6.73 8.79
C ILE A 113 -7.87 -6.13 9.37
N LEU A 114 -8.65 -6.92 10.11
CA LEU A 114 -9.89 -6.47 10.72
C LEU A 114 -9.63 -5.36 11.74
N THR A 115 -8.67 -5.54 12.64
CA THR A 115 -8.26 -4.52 13.62
C THR A 115 -7.82 -3.23 12.94
N ASN A 116 -6.91 -3.33 11.97
CA ASN A 116 -6.41 -2.19 11.21
C ASN A 116 -7.53 -1.45 10.47
N THR A 117 -8.50 -2.19 9.93
CA THR A 117 -9.68 -1.63 9.24
C THR A 117 -10.55 -0.84 10.21
N VAL A 118 -10.86 -1.41 11.38
CA VAL A 118 -11.68 -0.76 12.42
C VAL A 118 -11.00 0.52 12.92
N GLU A 119 -9.70 0.45 13.18
CA GLU A 119 -8.90 1.60 13.60
C GLU A 119 -8.85 2.69 12.53
N THR A 120 -8.59 2.32 11.27
CA THR A 120 -8.52 3.26 10.14
C THR A 120 -9.86 3.97 9.93
N LEU A 121 -10.98 3.25 10.05
CA LEU A 121 -12.29 3.86 9.93
C LEU A 121 -12.64 4.74 11.14
N SER A 122 -12.26 4.35 12.36
CA SER A 122 -12.57 5.13 13.58
C SER A 122 -14.06 5.54 13.67
N VAL A 123 -14.94 4.63 13.26
CA VAL A 123 -16.41 4.78 13.21
C VAL A 123 -17.08 3.83 14.22
N PRO A 124 -18.36 4.04 14.58
CA PRO A 124 -19.07 3.11 15.44
C PRO A 124 -19.00 1.66 14.94
N GLN A 125 -18.81 0.70 15.86
CA GLN A 125 -18.72 -0.73 15.50
C GLN A 125 -19.94 -1.24 14.72
N LYS A 126 -21.12 -0.64 14.94
CA LYS A 126 -22.31 -0.94 14.16
C LYS A 126 -22.10 -0.68 12.67
N ASP A 127 -21.50 0.45 12.30
CA ASP A 127 -21.26 0.77 10.91
C ASP A 127 -20.26 -0.19 10.24
N VAL A 128 -19.25 -0.64 10.99
CA VAL A 128 -18.29 -1.65 10.51
C VAL A 128 -18.98 -3.01 10.35
N ALA A 129 -19.82 -3.39 11.31
CA ALA A 129 -20.57 -4.64 11.25
C ALA A 129 -21.52 -4.65 10.03
N ASP A 130 -22.24 -3.54 9.80
CA ASP A 130 -23.10 -3.35 8.63
C ASP A 130 -22.28 -3.44 7.32
N LEU A 131 -21.09 -2.83 7.26
CA LEU A 131 -20.19 -2.91 6.09
C LEU A 131 -19.75 -4.35 5.79
N LEU A 132 -19.45 -5.12 6.83
CA LEU A 132 -19.04 -6.52 6.74
C LEU A 132 -20.24 -7.48 6.58
N GLY A 133 -21.48 -6.99 6.71
CA GLY A 133 -22.67 -7.84 6.62
C GLY A 133 -22.86 -8.79 7.81
N VAL A 134 -22.32 -8.44 8.98
CA VAL A 134 -22.36 -9.28 10.19
C VAL A 134 -23.00 -8.58 11.36
N SER A 135 -23.35 -9.33 12.40
CA SER A 135 -23.81 -8.72 13.65
C SER A 135 -22.68 -8.04 14.43
N VAL A 136 -22.99 -6.99 15.20
CA VAL A 136 -22.02 -6.33 16.10
C VAL A 136 -21.38 -7.32 17.08
N ARG A 137 -22.17 -8.29 17.58
CA ARG A 137 -21.67 -9.33 18.49
C ARG A 137 -20.64 -10.23 17.82
N GLN A 138 -20.84 -10.56 16.54
CA GLN A 138 -19.90 -11.35 15.76
C GLN A 138 -18.61 -10.56 15.50
N LEU A 139 -18.72 -9.30 15.10
CA LEU A 139 -17.57 -8.40 14.97
C LEU A 139 -16.76 -8.33 16.28
N GLN A 140 -17.42 -8.10 17.41
CA GLN A 140 -16.77 -8.04 18.72
C GLN A 140 -16.06 -9.34 19.10
N ARG A 141 -16.67 -10.49 18.78
CA ARG A 141 -16.02 -11.79 19.00
C ARG A 141 -14.74 -11.93 18.18
N TRP A 142 -14.72 -11.45 16.93
CA TRP A 142 -13.52 -11.50 16.08
C TRP A 142 -12.42 -10.56 16.56
N LEU A 143 -12.79 -9.40 17.09
CA LEU A 143 -11.85 -8.42 17.65
C LEU A 143 -11.33 -8.79 19.04
N SER A 144 -12.01 -9.72 19.74
CA SER A 144 -11.57 -10.19 21.05
C SER A 144 -10.41 -11.16 20.88
N GLY A 145 -9.25 -10.87 21.49
CA GLY A 145 -8.12 -11.80 21.46
C GLY A 145 -8.50 -13.20 21.96
N GLY A 146 -8.29 -14.23 21.15
CA GLY A 146 -8.69 -15.61 21.43
C GLY A 146 -10.14 -15.96 21.06
N GLY A 147 -10.84 -15.09 20.33
CA GLY A 147 -12.15 -15.36 19.76
C GLY A 147 -12.13 -16.39 18.61
N SER A 148 -13.33 -16.81 18.18
CA SER A 148 -13.49 -17.68 17.00
C SER A 148 -13.02 -16.97 15.74
N GLU A 149 -12.27 -17.66 14.87
CA GLU A 149 -11.86 -17.10 13.59
C GLU A 149 -13.06 -16.85 12.65
N PRO A 150 -12.99 -15.84 11.76
CA PRO A 150 -13.97 -15.67 10.69
C PRO A 150 -14.04 -16.90 9.79
N SER A 151 -15.22 -17.17 9.20
CA SER A 151 -15.33 -18.18 8.14
C SER A 151 -14.48 -17.80 6.92
N ALA A 152 -14.27 -18.74 5.99
CA ALA A 152 -13.50 -18.43 4.76
C ALA A 152 -14.14 -17.30 3.94
N ASP A 153 -15.46 -17.27 3.86
CA ASP A 153 -16.21 -16.22 3.13
C ASP A 153 -16.09 -14.87 3.86
N ASP A 154 -16.26 -14.86 5.18
CA ASP A 154 -16.07 -13.66 6.01
C ASP A 154 -14.64 -13.12 5.91
N ALA A 155 -13.65 -14.02 5.93
CA ALA A 155 -12.24 -13.68 5.77
C ALA A 155 -11.98 -13.03 4.41
N GLY A 156 -12.57 -13.56 3.33
CA GLY A 156 -12.52 -12.95 2.00
C GLY A 156 -13.08 -11.52 2.00
N ARG A 157 -14.25 -11.32 2.62
CA ARG A 157 -14.89 -10.00 2.73
C ARG A 157 -14.07 -9.04 3.57
N ILE A 158 -13.54 -9.47 4.71
CA ILE A 158 -12.66 -8.66 5.58
C ILE A 158 -11.43 -8.20 4.81
N ARG A 159 -10.79 -9.11 4.04
CA ARG A 159 -9.60 -8.78 3.23
C ARG A 159 -9.91 -7.72 2.19
N VAL A 160 -10.95 -7.91 1.36
CA VAL A 160 -11.27 -6.93 0.32
C VAL A 160 -11.70 -5.59 0.91
N VAL A 161 -12.50 -5.59 1.98
CA VAL A 161 -12.94 -4.36 2.65
C VAL A 161 -11.74 -3.62 3.22
N GLY A 162 -10.84 -4.33 3.91
CA GLY A 162 -9.61 -3.74 4.44
C GLY A 162 -8.76 -3.13 3.32
N GLN A 163 -8.57 -3.83 2.21
CA GLN A 163 -7.84 -3.30 1.05
C GLN A 163 -8.49 -2.05 0.48
N ILE A 164 -9.82 -2.02 0.33
CA ILE A 164 -10.54 -0.83 -0.15
C ILE A 164 -10.38 0.33 0.83
N VAL A 165 -10.57 0.09 2.13
CA VAL A 165 -10.38 1.10 3.18
C VAL A 165 -8.95 1.66 3.16
N ASN A 166 -7.96 0.77 3.00
CA ASN A 166 -6.55 1.13 2.85
C ASN A 166 -6.29 2.04 1.65
N GLN A 167 -6.97 1.82 0.51
CA GLN A 167 -6.85 2.72 -0.63
C GLN A 167 -7.54 4.07 -0.39
N LEU A 168 -8.74 4.05 0.20
CA LEU A 168 -9.59 5.25 0.32
C LEU A 168 -9.19 6.19 1.46
N ARG A 169 -8.52 5.72 2.52
CA ARG A 169 -8.09 6.55 3.66
C ARG A 169 -7.15 7.69 3.29
N HIS A 170 -6.49 7.60 2.12
CA HIS A 170 -5.59 8.64 1.62
C HIS A 170 -6.35 9.86 1.08
N THR A 171 -7.62 9.68 0.73
CA THR A 171 -8.48 10.73 0.14
C THR A 171 -9.66 11.08 1.05
N PHE A 172 -10.12 10.13 1.86
CA PHE A 172 -11.32 10.28 2.68
C PHE A 172 -11.05 10.02 4.16
N THR A 173 -11.80 10.70 5.03
CA THR A 173 -11.92 10.31 6.44
C THR A 173 -12.71 9.02 6.56
N GLY A 174 -12.64 8.33 7.71
CA GLY A 174 -13.40 7.10 7.94
C GLY A 174 -14.90 7.19 7.62
N PRO A 175 -15.64 8.21 8.10
CA PRO A 175 -17.03 8.43 7.68
C PRO A 175 -17.19 8.66 6.17
N GLY A 176 -16.22 9.31 5.53
CA GLY A 176 -16.18 9.48 4.07
C GLY A 176 -15.99 8.15 3.32
N VAL A 177 -15.16 7.25 3.84
CA VAL A 177 -14.99 5.89 3.30
C VAL A 177 -16.30 5.10 3.41
N LEU A 178 -16.99 5.16 4.56
CA LEU A 178 -18.32 4.54 4.70
C LEU A 178 -19.34 5.11 3.71
N ALA A 179 -19.35 6.44 3.54
CA ALA A 179 -20.24 7.09 2.58
C ALA A 179 -19.93 6.64 1.14
N TRP A 180 -18.66 6.40 0.80
CA TRP A 180 -18.28 5.87 -0.51
C TRP A 180 -18.89 4.49 -0.77
N PHE A 181 -18.88 3.60 0.23
CA PHE A 181 -19.49 2.27 0.10
C PHE A 181 -21.02 2.31 -0.06
N ARG A 182 -21.68 3.28 0.57
CA ARG A 182 -23.15 3.37 0.65
C ARG A 182 -23.78 4.19 -0.47
N ARG A 183 -23.00 5.06 -1.13
CA ARG A 183 -23.50 5.89 -2.23
C ARG A 183 -23.46 5.14 -3.54
N GLU A 184 -24.46 5.38 -4.37
CA GLU A 184 -24.45 4.90 -5.75
C GLU A 184 -23.20 5.40 -6.47
N HIS A 185 -22.42 4.47 -7.01
CA HIS A 185 -21.20 4.80 -7.73
C HIS A 185 -21.52 4.90 -9.23
N PRO A 186 -21.19 6.01 -9.93
CA PRO A 186 -21.57 6.22 -11.34
C PRO A 186 -21.12 5.10 -12.28
N ALA A 187 -19.96 4.50 -12.02
CA ALA A 187 -19.44 3.38 -12.82
C ALA A 187 -20.13 2.03 -12.54
N LEU A 188 -20.84 1.88 -11.41
CA LEU A 188 -21.52 0.64 -11.00
C LEU A 188 -23.04 0.73 -11.16
N GLY A 189 -23.61 1.94 -11.17
CA GLY A 189 -25.05 2.19 -11.14
C GLY A 189 -25.74 1.66 -9.87
N ARG A 190 -24.96 1.37 -8.83
CA ARG A 190 -25.42 0.93 -7.50
C ARG A 190 -24.35 1.18 -6.43
N PRO A 191 -24.69 1.10 -5.14
CA PRO A 191 -23.73 1.19 -4.05
C PRO A 191 -22.67 0.07 -4.07
N PRO A 192 -21.37 0.37 -3.88
CA PRO A 192 -20.34 -0.65 -3.78
C PRO A 192 -20.60 -1.73 -2.72
N ILE A 193 -21.25 -1.38 -1.59
CA ILE A 193 -21.56 -2.32 -0.51
C ILE A 193 -22.44 -3.49 -0.97
N GLU A 194 -23.35 -3.27 -1.93
CA GLU A 194 -24.23 -4.32 -2.47
C GLU A 194 -23.45 -5.35 -3.28
N LEU A 195 -22.32 -4.96 -3.88
CA LEU A 195 -21.46 -5.89 -4.61
C LEU A 195 -20.60 -6.75 -3.68
N LEU A 196 -20.51 -6.41 -2.38
CA LEU A 196 -19.73 -7.19 -1.42
C LEU A 196 -20.41 -8.48 -0.97
N GLU A 197 -21.67 -8.70 -1.38
CA GLU A 197 -22.39 -9.96 -1.17
C GLU A 197 -21.91 -11.08 -2.11
N ASP A 198 -21.25 -10.73 -3.22
CA ASP A 198 -20.71 -11.69 -4.20
C ASP A 198 -19.17 -11.58 -4.28
N PRO A 199 -18.43 -12.59 -3.77
CA PRO A 199 -16.96 -12.62 -3.85
C PRO A 199 -16.39 -12.45 -5.27
N LEU A 200 -17.12 -12.82 -6.32
CA LEU A 200 -16.66 -12.66 -7.70
C LEU A 200 -16.61 -11.19 -8.13
N ARG A 201 -17.28 -10.29 -7.40
CA ARG A 201 -17.34 -8.84 -7.69
C ARG A 201 -16.28 -8.04 -6.93
N TYR A 202 -15.56 -8.66 -5.98
CA TYR A 202 -14.54 -8.00 -5.17
C TYR A 202 -13.45 -7.27 -5.99
N PRO A 203 -12.88 -7.87 -7.05
CA PRO A 203 -11.86 -7.19 -7.85
C PRO A 203 -12.37 -5.91 -8.52
N GLU A 204 -13.65 -5.87 -8.89
CA GLU A 204 -14.25 -4.71 -9.54
C GLU A 204 -14.35 -3.52 -8.58
N VAL A 205 -14.81 -3.75 -7.35
CA VAL A 205 -14.92 -2.72 -6.31
C VAL A 205 -13.53 -2.22 -5.90
N LEU A 206 -12.57 -3.12 -5.72
CA LEU A 206 -11.20 -2.77 -5.37
C LEU A 206 -10.53 -1.91 -6.46
N ARG A 207 -10.75 -2.24 -7.74
CA ARG A 207 -10.24 -1.44 -8.86
C ARG A 207 -10.79 -0.01 -8.84
N LEU A 208 -12.06 0.19 -8.50
CA LEU A 208 -12.65 1.53 -8.38
C LEU A 208 -12.04 2.33 -7.23
N ALA A 209 -11.80 1.69 -6.09
CA ALA A 209 -11.12 2.33 -4.95
C ALA A 209 -9.69 2.77 -5.31
N ARG A 210 -8.95 1.94 -6.05
CA ARG A 210 -7.61 2.29 -6.58
C ARG A 210 -7.67 3.46 -7.56
N SER A 211 -8.66 3.51 -8.45
CA SER A 211 -8.85 4.64 -9.37
C SER A 211 -9.17 5.95 -8.64
N ALA A 212 -9.93 5.90 -7.55
CA ALA A 212 -10.23 7.08 -6.72
C ALA A 212 -8.95 7.66 -6.08
N ARG A 213 -8.00 6.80 -5.66
CA ARG A 213 -6.66 7.20 -5.20
C ARG A 213 -5.86 7.86 -6.31
N ALA A 214 -5.82 7.24 -7.50
CA ALA A 214 -5.04 7.74 -8.63
C ALA A 214 -5.49 9.12 -9.15
N MET A 215 -6.75 9.50 -8.94
CA MET A 215 -7.25 10.84 -9.29
C MET A 215 -6.96 11.91 -8.23
N ALA A 216 -6.64 11.50 -7.00
CA ALA A 216 -6.39 12.40 -5.87
C ALA A 216 -4.90 12.70 -5.64
N ALA A 217 -3.99 11.92 -6.25
CA ALA A 217 -2.53 12.07 -6.19
C ALA A 217 -2.01 12.89 -7.39
#